data_AF-A0A7J7VFX8-F1
#
_entry.id   AF-A0A7J7VFX8-F1
#
_cell.length_a   1.000
_cell.length_b   1.000
_cell.length_c   1.000
_cell.angle_alpha   90.00
_cell.angle_beta   90.00
_cell.angle_gamma   90.00
#
_symmetry.space_group_name_H-M   'P 1'
#
loop_
_entity.id
_entity.type
_entity.pdbx_description
1 polymer ?
#
loop_
_entity_poly.entity_id
_entity_poly.type
_entity_poly.pdbx_seq_one_letter_code
_entity_poly.pdbx_strand_id
1 'polypeptide(L)'
;MPLQPSSKDTEEMEAEGDSAAEMNGEEEESEEERSGSQTESEEESSEMDDEDYERRRSECVSEMLDLEKQFSELKEKLFRERLSQLQVRLEEVGAERAPEYTEPLGGLQRSLKIRIQVAGIYKGFCLDVIRNKYECELQGAKQHLESEKLLLYDMLLCALPSSPHWSGLLLLLGLVQLWPKLS
;
A
#
# COMPACT_ATOMS: atom_id res chain seq x y z
N MET A 1 4.81 7.37 -26.87
CA MET A 1 4.15 6.06 -27.04
C MET A 1 4.12 5.36 -25.68
N PRO A 2 2.98 4.91 -25.15
CA PRO A 2 2.93 4.05 -23.97
C PRO A 2 2.59 2.60 -24.36
N LEU A 3 3.31 1.63 -23.80
CA LEU A 3 2.90 0.23 -23.78
C LEU A 3 3.02 -0.33 -22.35
N GLN A 4 1.83 -0.67 -21.82
CA GLN A 4 1.38 -1.65 -20.82
C GLN A 4 2.17 -1.97 -19.52
N PRO A 5 1.45 -2.12 -18.39
CA PRO A 5 1.82 -3.02 -17.30
C PRO A 5 1.20 -4.42 -17.46
N SER A 6 1.96 -5.44 -17.06
CA SER A 6 1.59 -6.86 -17.03
C SER A 6 0.72 -7.18 -15.82
N SER A 7 -0.42 -7.82 -16.06
CA SER A 7 -1.28 -8.50 -15.08
C SER A 7 -0.91 -9.98 -14.97
N LYS A 8 -0.74 -10.48 -13.74
CA LYS A 8 -0.80 -11.92 -13.39
C LYS A 8 -0.91 -12.02 -11.86
N ASP A 9 -2.13 -12.10 -11.35
CA ASP A 9 -2.87 -13.32 -10.99
C ASP A 9 -2.66 -13.69 -9.52
N THR A 10 -3.69 -13.32 -8.77
CA THR A 10 -4.25 -13.90 -7.55
C THR A 10 -4.04 -15.42 -7.45
N GLU A 11 -3.57 -15.90 -6.30
CA GLU A 11 -4.02 -17.16 -5.70
C GLU A 11 -3.59 -17.21 -4.23
N GLU A 12 -4.58 -17.12 -3.35
CA GLU A 12 -4.52 -17.50 -1.94
C GLU A 12 -4.52 -19.02 -1.85
N MET A 13 -3.66 -19.61 -1.01
CA MET A 13 -3.96 -20.88 -0.33
C MET A 13 -3.04 -21.03 0.89
N GLU A 14 -3.64 -20.92 2.07
CA GLU A 14 -3.08 -21.40 3.33
C GLU A 14 -3.08 -22.94 3.32
N ALA A 15 -1.99 -23.54 3.79
CA ALA A 15 -1.92 -24.97 4.08
C ALA A 15 -1.00 -25.20 5.29
N GLU A 16 -1.57 -25.01 6.48
CA GLU A 16 -1.10 -25.64 7.72
C GLU A 16 -1.41 -27.14 7.61
N GLY A 17 -0.37 -27.97 7.58
CA GLY A 17 -0.45 -29.43 7.52
C GLY A 17 0.28 -30.05 8.70
N ASP A 18 -0.37 -30.05 9.86
CA ASP A 18 0.00 -30.91 10.99
C ASP A 18 -0.81 -32.21 10.88
N SER A 19 -0.12 -33.32 10.61
CA SER A 19 -0.72 -34.64 10.67
C SER A 19 0.32 -35.62 11.20
N ALA A 20 0.12 -35.97 12.48
CA ALA A 20 0.82 -36.99 13.23
C ALA A 20 0.87 -38.32 12.45
N ALA A 21 2.07 -38.86 12.34
CA ALA A 21 2.31 -40.18 11.75
C ALA A 21 1.74 -41.28 12.66
N GLU A 22 0.90 -42.13 12.06
CA GLU A 22 0.28 -43.28 12.69
C GLU A 22 1.30 -44.33 13.15
N MET A 23 1.03 -44.91 14.31
CA MET A 23 1.80 -46.01 14.91
C MET A 23 1.30 -47.33 14.29
N ASN A 24 2.08 -47.89 13.37
CA ASN A 24 1.81 -49.18 12.74
C ASN A 24 2.11 -50.31 13.75
N GLY A 25 1.08 -51.09 14.07
CA GLY A 25 1.18 -52.32 14.85
C GLY A 25 1.61 -53.47 13.95
N GLU A 26 2.65 -54.19 14.35
CA GLU A 26 3.01 -55.47 13.76
C GLU A 26 3.09 -56.49 14.91
N GLU A 27 2.13 -57.41 14.86
CA GLU A 27 2.02 -58.63 15.64
C GLU A 27 3.04 -59.64 15.09
N GLU A 28 3.84 -60.25 15.96
CA GLU A 28 4.66 -61.41 15.62
C GLU A 28 4.40 -62.50 16.67
N GLU A 29 3.83 -63.60 16.16
CA GLU A 29 3.57 -64.84 16.85
C GLU A 29 4.88 -65.59 17.12
N SER A 30 5.02 -66.22 18.29
CA SER A 30 6.00 -67.28 18.49
C SER A 30 5.54 -68.22 19.59
N GLU A 31 5.16 -69.41 19.15
CA GLU A 31 4.89 -70.57 19.98
C GLU A 31 6.19 -71.10 20.61
N GLU A 32 6.13 -71.60 21.85
CA GLU A 32 6.80 -72.84 22.22
C GLU A 32 6.17 -73.45 23.49
N GLU A 33 5.70 -74.67 23.29
CA GLU A 33 5.31 -75.72 24.22
C GLU A 33 6.24 -75.91 25.43
N ARG A 34 5.67 -76.04 26.63
CA ARG A 34 6.31 -76.82 27.72
C ARG A 34 5.34 -77.32 28.80
N SER A 35 4.96 -78.60 28.64
CA SER A 35 4.90 -79.67 29.64
C SER A 35 4.73 -79.33 31.14
N GLY A 36 3.69 -79.91 31.76
CA GLY A 36 3.84 -80.56 33.07
C GLY A 36 2.74 -80.32 34.10
N SER A 37 2.29 -81.44 34.68
CA SER A 37 1.55 -81.60 35.95
C SER A 37 0.03 -81.37 35.95
N GLN A 38 -0.68 -82.52 35.85
CA GLN A 38 -1.83 -82.77 36.71
C GLN A 38 -1.36 -82.79 38.17
N THR A 39 -1.76 -81.77 38.92
CA THR A 39 -1.90 -81.85 40.38
C THR A 39 -3.16 -81.09 40.75
N GLU A 40 -4.19 -81.87 41.09
CA GLU A 40 -5.35 -81.45 41.88
C GLU A 40 -4.88 -80.53 43.02
N SER A 41 -5.28 -79.27 42.94
CA SER A 41 -5.44 -78.37 44.08
C SER A 41 -6.69 -77.56 43.77
N GLU A 42 -7.82 -78.16 44.14
CA GLU A 42 -9.00 -77.38 44.51
C GLU A 42 -8.57 -76.35 45.57
N GLU A 43 -9.28 -75.23 45.60
CA GLU A 43 -9.15 -74.14 46.59
C GLU A 43 -8.22 -72.97 46.23
N GLU A 44 -8.53 -72.30 45.11
CA GLU A 44 -8.79 -70.84 45.15
C GLU A 44 -9.74 -70.48 44.00
N SER A 45 -10.92 -71.11 43.99
CA SER A 45 -12.05 -70.58 43.21
C SER A 45 -12.49 -69.30 43.93
N SER A 46 -11.91 -68.17 43.54
CA SER A 46 -12.49 -66.87 43.83
C SER A 46 -13.81 -66.79 43.06
N GLU A 47 -14.83 -67.40 43.65
CA GLU A 47 -16.23 -67.28 43.25
C GLU A 47 -16.59 -65.81 43.44
N MET A 48 -16.29 -64.99 42.42
CA MET A 48 -16.83 -63.65 42.34
C MET A 48 -18.33 -63.83 42.29
N ASP A 49 -18.97 -63.45 43.39
CA ASP A 49 -20.42 -63.45 43.51
C ASP A 49 -21.00 -62.59 42.37
N ASP A 50 -22.19 -62.94 41.88
CA ASP A 50 -22.88 -62.20 40.82
C ASP A 50 -23.05 -60.72 41.20
N GLU A 51 -23.09 -60.40 42.49
CA GLU A 51 -23.07 -59.04 43.03
C GLU A 51 -21.79 -58.25 42.68
N ASP A 52 -20.62 -58.89 42.71
CA ASP A 52 -19.36 -58.24 42.35
C ASP A 52 -19.29 -57.97 40.84
N TYR A 53 -19.83 -58.88 40.02
CA TYR A 53 -19.95 -58.67 38.58
C TYR A 53 -20.87 -57.50 38.25
N GLU A 54 -22.07 -57.46 38.83
CA GLU A 54 -23.00 -56.35 38.61
C GLU A 54 -22.47 -55.02 39.15
N ARG A 55 -21.71 -55.03 40.26
CA ARG A 55 -21.03 -53.83 40.76
C ARG A 55 -20.06 -53.26 39.72
N ARG A 56 -19.15 -54.08 39.19
CA ARG A 56 -18.18 -53.66 38.16
C ARG A 56 -18.87 -53.19 36.88
N ARG A 57 -19.95 -53.86 36.48
CA ARG A 57 -20.77 -53.46 35.33
C ARG A 57 -21.41 -52.09 35.56
N SER A 58 -21.94 -51.83 36.75
CA SER A 58 -22.54 -50.54 37.10
C SER A 58 -21.51 -49.40 37.14
N GLU A 59 -20.30 -49.66 37.66
CA GLU A 59 -19.19 -48.70 37.68
C GLU A 59 -18.75 -48.33 36.25
N CYS A 60 -18.56 -49.33 35.38
CA CYS A 60 -18.23 -49.09 33.98
C CYS A 60 -19.28 -48.23 33.26
N VAL A 61 -20.57 -48.51 33.47
CA VAL A 61 -21.66 -47.68 32.92
C VAL A 61 -21.64 -46.27 33.50
N SER A 62 -21.38 -46.11 34.80
CA SER A 62 -21.25 -44.79 35.43
C SER A 62 -20.10 -43.98 34.82
N GLU A 63 -18.93 -44.58 34.64
CA GLU A 63 -17.78 -43.94 34.02
C GLU A 63 -18.09 -43.53 32.58
N MET A 64 -18.76 -44.38 31.80
CA MET A 64 -19.20 -44.02 30.45
C MET A 64 -20.15 -42.81 30.45
N LEU A 65 -21.10 -42.75 31.39
CA LEU A 65 -22.02 -41.61 31.53
C LEU A 65 -21.28 -40.33 31.92
N ASP A 66 -20.31 -40.43 32.82
CA ASP A 66 -19.48 -39.29 33.22
C ASP A 66 -18.63 -38.78 32.04
N LEU A 67 -18.07 -39.67 31.23
CA LEU A 67 -17.34 -39.32 30.01
C LEU A 67 -18.25 -38.63 28.99
N GLU A 68 -19.45 -39.15 28.76
CA GLU A 68 -20.41 -38.53 27.83
C GLU A 68 -20.82 -37.13 28.28
N LYS A 69 -21.01 -36.94 29.60
CA LYS A 69 -21.27 -35.65 30.20
C LYS A 69 -20.10 -34.69 30.00
N GLN A 70 -18.87 -35.11 30.32
CA GLN A 70 -17.67 -34.29 30.14
C GLN A 70 -17.49 -33.88 28.66
N PHE A 71 -17.71 -34.81 27.73
CA PHE A 71 -17.64 -34.54 26.30
C PHE A 71 -18.69 -33.51 25.87
N SER A 72 -19.90 -33.60 26.41
CA SER A 72 -20.98 -32.65 26.13
C SER A 72 -20.70 -31.25 26.68
N GLU A 73 -20.18 -31.16 27.92
CA GLU A 73 -19.74 -29.90 28.52
C GLU A 73 -18.59 -29.27 27.73
N LEU A 74 -17.63 -30.08 27.26
CA LEU A 74 -16.50 -29.61 26.49
C LEU A 74 -16.94 -29.07 25.13
N LYS A 75 -17.85 -29.76 24.42
CA LYS A 75 -18.48 -29.24 23.19
C LYS A 75 -19.14 -27.90 23.43
N GLU A 76 -19.93 -27.77 24.50
CA GLU A 76 -20.64 -26.52 24.80
C GLU A 76 -19.68 -25.37 25.12
N LYS A 77 -18.57 -25.65 25.84
CA LYS A 77 -17.50 -24.67 26.08
C LYS A 77 -16.85 -24.21 24.77
N LEU A 78 -16.50 -25.15 23.89
CA LEU A 78 -15.90 -24.85 22.58
C LEU A 78 -16.82 -23.97 21.73
N PHE A 79 -18.11 -24.31 21.65
CA PHE A 79 -19.09 -23.51 20.89
C PHE A 79 -19.26 -22.11 21.48
N ARG A 80 -19.33 -21.98 22.80
CA ARG A 80 -19.43 -20.67 23.48
C ARG A 80 -18.20 -19.82 23.22
N GLU A 81 -17.01 -20.39 23.34
CA GLU A 81 -15.76 -19.68 23.06
C GLU A 81 -15.72 -19.22 21.59
N ARG A 82 -16.04 -20.12 20.65
CA ARG A 82 -16.04 -19.77 19.23
C ARG A 82 -17.06 -18.67 18.91
N LEU A 83 -18.25 -18.72 19.50
CA LEU A 83 -19.27 -17.70 19.33
C LEU A 83 -18.79 -16.35 19.89
N SER A 84 -18.16 -16.35 21.06
CA SER A 84 -17.59 -15.15 21.68
C SER A 84 -16.51 -14.50 20.81
N GLN A 85 -15.58 -15.30 20.27
CA GLN A 85 -14.56 -14.82 19.34
C GLN A 85 -15.18 -14.15 18.10
N LEU A 86 -16.24 -14.75 17.54
CA LEU A 86 -16.95 -14.18 16.39
C LEU A 86 -17.72 -12.90 16.74
N GLN A 87 -18.33 -12.85 17.92
CA GLN A 87 -19.03 -11.65 18.40
C GLN A 87 -18.07 -10.47 18.55
N VAL A 88 -16.89 -10.67 19.14
CA VAL A 88 -15.86 -9.63 19.28
C VAL A 88 -15.42 -9.12 17.90
N ARG A 89 -15.09 -10.03 16.96
CA ARG A 89 -14.72 -9.62 15.60
C ARG A 89 -15.85 -8.84 14.90
N LEU A 90 -17.10 -9.27 15.07
CA LEU A 90 -18.25 -8.58 14.49
C LEU A 90 -18.43 -7.17 15.10
N GLU A 91 -18.21 -7.01 16.40
CA GLU A 91 -18.21 -5.70 17.07
C GLU A 91 -17.08 -4.81 16.57
N GLU A 92 -15.87 -5.34 16.38
CA GLU A 92 -14.74 -4.60 15.83
C GLU A 92 -14.99 -4.11 14.40
N VAL A 93 -15.58 -4.97 13.55
CA VAL A 93 -16.01 -4.60 12.20
C VAL A 93 -17.12 -3.55 12.25
N GLY A 94 -18.15 -3.76 13.09
CA GLY A 94 -19.26 -2.82 13.25
C GLY A 94 -18.85 -1.46 13.83
N ALA A 95 -17.78 -1.43 14.63
CA ALA A 95 -17.19 -0.21 15.16
C ALA A 95 -16.13 0.42 14.23
N GLU A 96 -15.97 -0.10 13.01
CA GLU A 96 -14.97 0.35 12.03
C GLU A 96 -13.53 0.31 12.55
N ARG A 97 -13.22 -0.59 13.48
CA ARG A 97 -11.88 -0.76 14.09
C ARG A 97 -11.16 -2.02 13.65
N ALA A 98 -11.81 -2.87 12.85
CA ALA A 98 -11.20 -4.10 12.35
C ALA A 98 -9.89 -3.80 11.59
N PRO A 99 -8.75 -4.35 12.04
CA PRO A 99 -7.43 -4.03 11.49
C PRO A 99 -7.30 -4.42 10.02
N GLU A 100 -7.92 -5.53 9.61
CA GLU A 100 -7.90 -6.01 8.22
C GLU A 100 -8.43 -4.99 7.20
N TYR A 101 -9.30 -4.06 7.63
CA TYR A 101 -9.84 -3.00 6.78
C TYR A 101 -9.20 -1.63 7.06
N THR A 102 -8.96 -1.31 8.32
CA THR A 102 -8.46 0.01 8.73
C THR A 102 -7.02 0.26 8.30
N GLU A 103 -6.16 -0.76 8.29
CA GLU A 103 -4.77 -0.62 7.86
C GLU A 103 -4.65 -0.32 6.34
N PRO A 104 -5.29 -1.10 5.44
CA PRO A 104 -5.36 -0.74 4.02
C PRO A 104 -5.98 0.63 3.77
N LEU A 105 -7.04 0.99 4.50
CA LEU A 105 -7.67 2.30 4.42
C LEU A 105 -6.69 3.43 4.77
N GLY A 106 -5.92 3.27 5.86
CA GLY A 106 -4.88 4.21 6.25
C GLY A 106 -3.76 4.32 5.20
N GLY A 107 -3.41 3.22 4.54
CA GLY A 107 -2.51 3.22 3.37
C GLY A 107 -3.06 4.08 2.21
N LEU A 108 -4.33 3.88 1.86
CA LEU A 108 -4.99 4.61 0.78
C LEU A 108 -5.11 6.11 1.09
N GLN A 109 -5.46 6.47 2.32
CA GLN A 109 -5.55 7.86 2.77
C GLN A 109 -4.20 8.57 2.68
N ARG A 110 -3.11 7.90 3.07
CA ARG A 110 -1.73 8.42 2.91
C ARG A 110 -1.40 8.65 1.44
N SER A 111 -1.70 7.68 0.57
CA SER A 111 -1.49 7.80 -0.88
C SER A 111 -2.27 8.99 -1.47
N LEU A 112 -3.54 9.15 -1.10
CA LEU A 112 -4.38 10.26 -1.54
C LEU A 112 -3.76 11.61 -1.15
N LYS A 113 -3.33 11.74 0.12
CA LYS A 113 -2.67 12.97 0.61
C LYS A 113 -1.43 13.32 -0.22
N ILE A 114 -0.59 12.34 -0.52
CA ILE A 114 0.60 12.53 -1.35
C ILE A 114 0.20 12.99 -2.76
N ARG A 115 -0.78 12.33 -3.39
CA ARG A 115 -1.23 12.71 -4.74
C ARG A 115 -1.76 14.14 -4.80
N ILE A 116 -2.50 14.59 -3.79
CA ILE A 116 -2.99 15.97 -3.69
C ILE A 116 -1.81 16.94 -3.56
N GLN A 117 -0.84 16.64 -2.70
CA GLN A 117 0.35 17.49 -2.52
C GLN A 117 1.16 17.62 -3.82
N VAL A 118 1.44 16.49 -4.48
CA VAL A 118 2.16 16.47 -5.76
C VAL A 118 1.41 17.26 -6.83
N ALA A 119 0.09 17.09 -6.94
CA ALA A 119 -0.73 17.85 -7.88
C ALA A 119 -0.72 19.36 -7.58
N GLY A 120 -0.71 19.75 -6.29
CA GLY A 120 -0.58 21.13 -5.87
C GLY A 120 0.76 21.76 -6.28
N ILE A 121 1.86 21.06 -6.05
CA ILE A 121 3.21 21.49 -6.46
C ILE A 121 3.28 21.61 -7.98
N TYR A 122 2.78 20.61 -8.71
CA TYR A 122 2.76 20.62 -10.16
C TYR A 122 1.99 21.82 -10.72
N LYS A 123 0.81 22.11 -10.16
CA LYS A 123 0.03 23.30 -10.52
C LYS A 123 0.82 24.59 -10.27
N GLY A 124 1.53 24.67 -9.14
CA GLY A 124 2.42 25.80 -8.83
C GLY A 124 3.45 26.03 -9.94
N PHE A 125 4.18 24.97 -10.32
CA PHE A 125 5.15 25.06 -11.41
C PHE A 125 4.53 25.47 -12.75
N CYS A 126 3.33 24.96 -13.09
CA CYS A 126 2.64 25.37 -14.30
C CYS A 126 2.33 26.88 -14.31
N LEU A 127 1.88 27.42 -13.17
CA LEU A 127 1.61 28.85 -13.02
C LEU A 127 2.89 29.68 -13.12
N ASP A 128 3.97 29.22 -12.50
CA ASP A 128 5.28 29.90 -12.56
C ASP A 128 5.82 29.94 -14.00
N VAL A 129 5.68 28.84 -14.76
CA VAL A 129 6.05 28.82 -16.19
C VAL A 129 5.23 29.83 -16.99
N ILE A 130 3.92 29.92 -16.75
CA ILE A 130 3.06 30.89 -17.45
C ILE A 130 3.48 32.32 -17.10
N ARG A 131 3.70 32.60 -15.82
CA ARG A 131 4.14 33.93 -15.34
C ARG A 131 5.48 34.32 -15.96
N ASN A 132 6.46 33.42 -15.93
CA ASN A 132 7.78 33.67 -16.50
C ASN A 132 7.70 33.95 -18.01
N LYS A 133 6.89 33.19 -18.75
CA LYS A 133 6.67 33.45 -20.18
C LYS A 133 6.07 34.84 -20.40
N TYR A 134 5.04 35.19 -19.65
CA TYR A 134 4.41 36.50 -19.74
C TYR A 134 5.39 37.65 -19.44
N GLU A 135 6.20 37.52 -18.39
CA GLU A 135 7.21 38.51 -18.02
C GLU A 135 8.29 38.67 -19.10
N CYS A 136 8.78 37.55 -19.65
CA CYS A 136 9.74 37.57 -20.76
C CYS A 136 9.19 38.27 -22.01
N GLU A 137 7.95 37.97 -22.41
CA GLU A 137 7.29 38.62 -23.56
C GLU A 137 7.11 40.13 -23.33
N LEU A 138 6.66 40.51 -22.13
CA LEU A 138 6.50 41.92 -21.76
C LEU A 138 7.83 42.67 -21.81
N GLN A 139 8.90 42.06 -21.31
CA GLN A 139 10.24 42.65 -21.36
C GLN A 139 10.75 42.74 -22.81
N GLY A 140 10.58 41.68 -23.60
CA GLY A 140 10.98 41.65 -25.00
C GLY A 140 10.28 42.74 -25.81
N ALA A 141 8.97 42.92 -25.63
CA ALA A 141 8.20 43.96 -26.31
C ALA A 141 8.67 45.38 -25.93
N LYS A 142 8.97 45.62 -24.64
CA LYS A 142 9.49 46.92 -24.18
C LYS A 142 10.85 47.23 -24.80
N GLN A 143 11.78 46.27 -24.75
CA GLN A 143 13.11 46.44 -25.33
C GLN A 143 13.06 46.63 -26.84
N HIS A 144 12.17 45.91 -27.52
CA HIS A 144 11.96 46.07 -28.95
C HIS A 144 11.48 47.49 -29.29
N LEU A 145 10.46 48.00 -28.61
CA LEU A 145 9.96 49.36 -28.79
C LEU A 145 11.04 50.43 -28.51
N GLU A 146 11.79 50.28 -27.43
CA GLU A 146 12.88 51.18 -27.09
C GLU A 146 13.97 51.19 -28.16
N SER A 147 14.32 50.02 -28.70
CA SER A 147 15.31 49.88 -29.78
C SER A 147 14.85 50.54 -31.09
N GLU A 148 13.59 50.35 -31.49
CA GLU A 148 13.02 50.96 -32.69
C GLU A 148 12.94 52.49 -32.56
N LYS A 149 12.54 52.98 -31.39
CA LYS A 149 12.51 54.42 -31.10
C LYS A 149 13.90 55.02 -31.24
N LEU A 150 14.93 54.39 -30.66
CA LEU A 150 16.31 54.86 -30.76
C LEU A 150 16.80 54.85 -32.20
N LEU A 151 16.56 53.76 -32.93
CA LEU A 151 16.93 53.62 -34.34
C LEU A 151 16.29 54.72 -35.20
N LEU A 152 15.02 55.05 -34.95
CA LEU A 152 14.30 56.11 -35.66
C LEU A 152 14.92 57.50 -35.39
N TYR A 153 15.30 57.79 -34.14
CA TYR A 153 16.00 59.03 -33.81
C TYR A 153 17.37 59.13 -34.49
N ASP A 154 18.14 58.04 -34.50
CA ASP A 154 19.43 58.00 -35.18
C ASP A 154 19.27 58.23 -36.69
N MET A 155 18.28 57.59 -37.32
CA MET A 155 17.96 57.83 -38.73
C MET A 155 17.59 59.30 -39.01
N LEU A 156 16.77 59.92 -38.15
CA LEU A 156 16.39 61.33 -38.30
C LEU A 156 17.60 62.26 -38.13
N LEU A 157 18.42 62.03 -37.11
CA LEU A 157 19.63 62.82 -36.83
C LEU A 157 20.67 62.67 -37.94
N CYS A 158 20.80 61.50 -38.56
CA CYS A 158 21.66 61.30 -39.72
C CYS A 158 21.10 61.96 -40.99
N ALA A 159 19.78 61.99 -41.17
CA ALA A 159 19.13 62.58 -42.36
C ALA A 159 19.14 64.12 -42.38
N LEU A 160 19.12 64.77 -41.22
CA LEU A 160 19.13 66.23 -41.08
C LEU A 160 20.38 66.92 -41.69
N PRO A 161 21.63 66.49 -41.39
CA PRO A 161 22.85 67.07 -41.96
C PRO A 161 23.13 66.64 -43.40
N SER A 162 22.50 65.54 -43.88
CA SER A 162 22.61 65.09 -45.27
C SER A 162 21.63 65.79 -46.23
N SER A 163 20.77 66.68 -45.73
CA SER A 163 19.90 67.47 -46.59
C SER A 163 20.72 68.56 -47.31
N PRO A 164 20.79 68.55 -48.65
CA PRO A 164 21.69 69.44 -49.42
C PRO A 164 21.38 70.93 -49.22
N HIS A 165 20.18 71.27 -48.74
CA HIS A 165 19.83 72.66 -48.44
C HIS A 165 20.51 73.17 -47.16
N TRP A 166 20.68 72.35 -46.13
CA TRP A 166 21.35 72.77 -44.88
C TRP A 166 22.86 72.85 -45.07
N SER A 167 23.47 71.89 -45.76
CA SER A 167 24.89 71.96 -46.13
C SER A 167 25.17 73.16 -47.04
N GLY A 168 24.28 73.45 -48.00
CA GLY A 168 24.34 74.64 -48.85
C GLY A 168 24.16 75.96 -48.10
N LEU A 169 23.22 76.02 -47.15
CA LEU A 169 23.01 77.18 -46.27
C LEU A 169 24.21 77.44 -45.36
N LEU A 170 24.82 76.39 -44.78
CA LEU A 170 26.04 76.51 -43.96
C LEU A 170 27.25 76.96 -44.79
N LEU A 171 27.42 76.43 -46.01
CA LEU A 171 28.45 76.90 -46.94
C LEU A 171 28.23 78.37 -47.35
N LEU A 172 26.99 78.76 -47.67
CA LEU A 172 26.62 80.14 -47.99
C LEU A 172 26.86 81.08 -46.81
N LEU A 173 26.46 80.70 -45.60
CA LEU A 173 26.75 81.47 -44.37
C LEU A 173 28.26 81.60 -44.13
N GLY A 174 29.03 80.54 -44.34
CA GLY A 174 30.50 80.57 -44.25
C GLY A 174 31.15 81.49 -45.29
N LEU A 175 30.66 81.46 -46.55
CA LEU A 175 31.11 82.34 -47.63
C LEU A 175 30.75 83.81 -47.37
N VAL A 176 29.55 84.09 -46.83
CA VAL A 176 29.12 85.45 -46.44
C VAL A 176 30.00 86.01 -45.31
N GLN A 177 30.42 85.18 -44.36
CA GLN A 177 31.32 85.60 -43.28
C GLN A 177 32.77 85.82 -43.76
N LEU A 178 33.20 85.15 -44.83
CA LEU A 178 34.54 85.32 -45.43
C LEU A 178 34.63 86.49 -46.42
N TRP A 179 33.51 86.93 -47.00
CA TRP A 179 33.44 88.00 -47.99
C TRP A 179 34.15 89.31 -47.60
N PRO A 180 33.96 89.87 -46.38
CA PRO A 180 34.66 91.10 -45.96
C PRO A 180 36.15 90.91 -45.64
N LYS A 181 36.69 89.69 -45.68
CA LYS A 181 38.14 89.43 -45.51
C LYS A 181 38.91 89.29 -46.83
N LEU A 182 38.21 89.25 -47.97
CA LEU A 182 38.79 89.05 -49.30
C LEU A 182 38.67 90.26 -50.23
N SER A 183 38.02 91.35 -49.77
CA SER A 183 37.90 92.64 -50.45
C SER A 183 38.67 93.72 -49.73
#